data_AF-A0A3S4QSY7-F1
#
_entry.id   AF-A0A3S4QSY7-F1
#
_cell.length_a   1.000
_cell.length_b   1.000
_cell.length_c   1.000
_cell.angle_alpha   90.00
_cell.angle_beta   90.00
_cell.angle_gamma   90.00
#
_symmetry.space_group_name_H-M   'P 1'
#
loop_
_entity.id
_entity.type
_entity.pdbx_description
1 polymer ?
#
loop_
_entity_poly.entity_id
_entity_poly.type
_entity_poly.pdbx_seq_one_letter_code
_entity_poly.pdbx_strand_id
1 'polypeptide(L)'
;MNYLEKTERLIREINQIHAQYSTDYFETGKVEKVNLSRTLANVPTAHILSYRLNLHEAINDYLFFADIKDIHFYYRVKTAERIFDKINRYLARQNQYPVNNILNDIFGARGILPSECIGEIFNAFGRIQR
;
A
#
# COMPACT_ATOMS: atom_id res chain seq x y z
N MET A 1 4.62 25.60 -3.33
CA MET A 1 4.61 24.42 -2.44
C MET A 1 6.01 23.87 -2.43
N ASN A 2 6.67 23.86 -1.26
CA ASN A 2 8.04 23.38 -1.10
C ASN A 2 8.11 21.85 -1.34
N TYR A 3 9.28 21.29 -1.65
CA TYR A 3 9.47 19.84 -1.86
C TYR A 3 8.95 19.01 -0.69
N LEU A 4 9.14 19.51 0.54
CA LEU A 4 8.63 18.91 1.76
C LEU A 4 7.10 18.80 1.74
N GLU A 5 6.40 19.92 1.55
CA GLU A 5 4.93 19.98 1.56
C GLU A 5 4.31 19.10 0.46
N LYS A 6 4.91 19.11 -0.74
CA LYS A 6 4.47 18.27 -1.85
C LYS A 6 4.65 16.78 -1.52
N THR A 7 5.78 16.41 -0.92
CA THR A 7 6.07 15.03 -0.53
C THR A 7 5.17 14.56 0.62
N GLU A 8 4.97 15.38 1.66
CA GLU A 8 4.07 15.07 2.77
C GLU A 8 2.64 14.87 2.29
N ARG A 9 2.15 15.76 1.42
CA ARG A 9 0.85 15.60 0.78
C ARG A 9 0.79 14.29 0.00
N LEU A 10 1.77 14.01 -0.87
CA LEU A 10 1.82 12.78 -1.65
C LEU A 10 1.73 11.52 -0.77
N ILE A 11 2.52 11.46 0.32
CA ILE A 11 2.51 10.34 1.26
C ILE A 11 1.14 10.22 1.94
N ARG A 12 0.58 11.34 2.41
CA ARG A 12 -0.70 11.36 3.12
C ARG A 12 -1.84 10.88 2.23
N GLU A 13 -1.93 11.39 1.00
CA GLU A 13 -2.99 11.00 0.07
C GLU A 13 -2.86 9.51 -0.32
N ILE A 14 -1.65 9.01 -0.58
CA ILE A 14 -1.43 7.58 -0.85
C ILE A 14 -1.84 6.71 0.35
N ASN A 15 -1.50 7.12 1.57
CA ASN A 15 -1.88 6.40 2.78
C ASN A 15 -3.41 6.42 2.98
N GLN A 16 -4.08 7.54 2.69
CA GLN A 16 -5.54 7.65 2.74
C GLN A 16 -6.21 6.75 1.70
N ILE A 17 -5.72 6.75 0.46
CA ILE A 17 -6.21 5.84 -0.60
C ILE A 17 -6.05 4.40 -0.15
N HIS A 18 -4.87 4.02 0.36
CA HIS A 18 -4.61 2.66 0.84
C HIS A 18 -5.54 2.26 1.99
N ALA A 19 -5.73 3.14 2.97
CA ALA A 19 -6.62 2.89 4.11
C ALA A 19 -8.09 2.76 3.66
N GLN A 20 -8.58 3.71 2.86
CA GLN A 20 -9.94 3.69 2.35
C GLN A 20 -10.21 2.46 1.48
N TYR A 21 -9.29 2.09 0.59
CA TYR A 21 -9.42 0.89 -0.22
C TYR A 21 -9.40 -0.39 0.61
N SER A 22 -8.56 -0.47 1.64
CA SER A 22 -8.57 -1.61 2.57
C SER A 22 -9.91 -1.72 3.29
N THR A 23 -10.45 -0.62 3.83
CA THR A 23 -11.77 -0.60 4.47
C THR A 23 -12.88 -0.97 3.47
N ASP A 24 -12.89 -0.37 2.28
CA ASP A 24 -13.92 -0.65 1.28
C ASP A 24 -13.88 -2.10 0.81
N TYR A 25 -12.70 -2.67 0.62
CA TYR A 25 -12.55 -4.02 0.08
C TYR A 25 -12.80 -5.13 1.12
N PHE A 26 -12.52 -4.86 2.40
CA PHE A 26 -12.62 -5.87 3.47
C PHE A 26 -13.77 -5.67 4.46
N GLU A 27 -14.22 -4.43 4.66
CA GLU A 27 -15.26 -4.07 5.64
C GLU A 27 -16.59 -3.71 4.97
N THR A 28 -16.56 -3.00 3.83
CA THR A 28 -17.79 -2.73 3.08
C THR A 28 -18.14 -3.92 2.19
N GLY A 29 -19.40 -4.38 2.25
CA GLY A 29 -19.87 -5.58 1.55
C GLY A 29 -19.93 -5.48 0.01
N LYS A 30 -19.11 -4.65 -0.63
CA LYS A 30 -18.96 -4.56 -2.09
C LYS A 30 -18.19 -5.76 -2.66
N VAL A 31 -17.38 -6.42 -1.83
CA VAL A 31 -16.69 -7.68 -2.12
C VAL A 31 -16.98 -8.65 -0.98
N GLU A 32 -17.05 -9.95 -1.24
CA GLU A 32 -17.40 -10.98 -0.25
C GLU A 32 -16.57 -10.78 1.04
N LYS A 33 -17.25 -10.72 2.20
CA LYS A 33 -16.67 -10.30 3.49
C LYS A 33 -15.54 -11.22 3.94
N VAL A 34 -14.32 -10.90 3.55
CA VAL A 34 -13.13 -11.56 4.08
C VAL A 34 -12.71 -10.83 5.35
N ASN A 35 -13.02 -11.41 6.51
CA ASN A 35 -12.64 -10.85 7.79
C ASN A 35 -11.09 -10.92 7.95
N LEU A 36 -10.40 -9.78 7.84
CA LEU A 36 -8.93 -9.65 7.93
C LEU A 36 -8.34 -10.12 9.27
N SER A 37 -9.17 -10.20 10.32
CA SER A 37 -8.78 -10.74 11.62
C SER A 37 -8.69 -12.28 11.65
N ARG A 38 -9.21 -12.96 10.62
CA ARG A 38 -9.08 -14.40 10.43
C ARG A 38 -7.90 -14.67 9.51
N THR A 39 -6.96 -15.44 10.03
CA THR A 39 -5.84 -16.11 9.36
C THR A 39 -5.88 -16.16 7.83
N LEU A 40 -4.74 -15.85 7.20
CA LEU A 40 -4.51 -15.93 5.75
C LEU A 40 -5.10 -17.17 5.05
N ALA A 41 -5.19 -18.31 5.74
CA ALA A 41 -5.78 -19.55 5.25
C ALA A 41 -7.26 -19.42 4.80
N ASN A 42 -8.00 -18.45 5.33
CA ASN A 42 -9.42 -18.24 5.02
C ASN A 42 -9.65 -17.16 3.94
N VAL A 43 -8.58 -16.57 3.40
CA VAL A 43 -8.66 -15.54 2.38
C VAL A 43 -8.31 -16.15 1.02
N PRO A 44 -9.24 -16.18 0.05
CA PRO A 44 -8.89 -16.68 -1.26
C PRO A 44 -7.86 -15.77 -1.92
N THR A 45 -6.79 -16.35 -2.49
CA THR A 45 -5.71 -15.58 -3.11
C THR A 45 -6.19 -14.66 -4.24
N ALA A 46 -7.27 -15.04 -4.93
CA ALA A 46 -7.92 -14.20 -5.93
C ALA A 46 -8.35 -12.82 -5.39
N HIS A 47 -8.80 -12.73 -4.13
CA HIS A 47 -9.13 -11.45 -3.51
C HIS A 47 -7.89 -10.59 -3.28
N ILE A 48 -6.76 -11.19 -2.89
CA ILE A 48 -5.50 -10.49 -2.68
C ILE A 48 -4.95 -9.94 -4.00
N LEU A 49 -5.05 -10.72 -5.08
CA LEU A 49 -4.63 -10.29 -6.42
C LEU A 49 -5.52 -9.19 -7.00
N SER A 50 -6.83 -9.28 -6.76
CA SER A 50 -7.79 -8.26 -7.18
C SER A 50 -7.60 -6.96 -6.39
N TYR A 51 -7.39 -7.05 -5.06
CA TYR A 51 -6.99 -5.91 -4.23
C TYR A 51 -5.73 -5.23 -4.78
N ARG A 52 -4.69 -6.01 -5.12
CA ARG A 52 -3.46 -5.49 -5.73
C ARG A 52 -3.74 -4.69 -7.01
N LEU A 53 -4.59 -5.21 -7.90
CA LEU A 53 -4.91 -4.55 -9.17
C LEU A 53 -5.65 -3.24 -8.93
N ASN A 54 -6.69 -3.28 -8.12
CA ASN A 54 -7.50 -2.09 -7.82
C ASN A 54 -6.68 -1.00 -7.10
N LEU A 55 -5.80 -1.39 -6.19
CA LEU A 55 -4.88 -0.46 -5.53
C LEU A 55 -3.90 0.17 -6.52
N HIS A 56 -3.43 -0.60 -7.51
CA HIS A 56 -2.56 -0.08 -8.56
C HIS A 56 -3.29 0.98 -9.41
N GLU A 57 -4.53 0.70 -9.81
CA GLU A 57 -5.35 1.65 -10.58
C GLU A 57 -5.65 2.92 -9.77
N ALA A 58 -6.07 2.79 -8.51
CA ALA A 58 -6.38 3.94 -7.66
C ALA A 58 -5.18 4.88 -7.45
N ILE A 59 -3.99 4.31 -7.26
CA ILE A 59 -2.76 5.10 -7.11
C ILE A 59 -2.35 5.72 -8.45
N ASN A 60 -2.51 5.02 -9.58
CA ASN A 60 -2.30 5.59 -10.90
C ASN A 60 -3.21 6.79 -11.16
N ASP A 61 -4.50 6.67 -10.86
CA ASP A 61 -5.48 7.75 -11.04
C ASP A 61 -5.08 8.96 -10.22
N TYR A 62 -4.70 8.76 -8.94
CA TYR A 62 -4.22 9.86 -8.10
C TYR A 62 -2.96 10.51 -8.69
N LEU A 63 -1.96 9.72 -9.08
CA LEU A 63 -0.71 10.24 -9.64
C LEU A 63 -0.91 10.97 -10.98
N PHE A 64 -1.93 10.60 -11.76
CA PHE A 64 -2.29 11.28 -12.99
C PHE A 64 -2.76 12.72 -12.76
N PHE A 65 -3.50 12.97 -11.67
CA PHE A 65 -3.99 14.30 -11.32
C PHE A 65 -3.08 15.07 -10.35
N ALA A 66 -2.16 14.38 -9.67
CA ALA A 66 -1.29 14.99 -8.68
C ALA A 66 -0.19 15.85 -9.34
N ASP A 67 -0.01 17.08 -8.82
CA ASP A 67 1.16 17.90 -9.16
C ASP A 67 2.42 17.35 -8.46
N ILE A 68 3.00 16.31 -9.05
CA ILE A 68 4.28 15.71 -8.65
C ILE A 68 5.47 16.34 -9.37
N LYS A 69 5.30 17.51 -10.00
CA LYS A 69 6.40 18.18 -10.70
C LYS A 69 7.58 18.36 -9.75
N ASP A 70 8.75 17.96 -10.24
CA ASP A 70 10.05 17.93 -9.55
C ASP A 70 10.24 16.83 -8.50
N ILE A 71 9.19 16.05 -8.17
CA ILE A 71 9.31 14.83 -7.35
C ILE A 71 9.38 13.61 -8.27
N HIS A 72 10.54 12.99 -8.31
CA HIS A 72 10.72 11.71 -8.97
C HIS A 72 10.15 10.58 -8.09
N PHE A 73 8.83 10.42 -8.13
CA PHE A 73 8.11 9.36 -7.42
C PHE A 73 7.90 8.15 -8.33
N TYR A 74 8.42 7.01 -7.89
CA TYR A 74 8.21 5.72 -8.51
C TYR A 74 7.53 4.81 -7.52
N TYR A 75 6.47 4.13 -7.95
CA TYR A 75 5.86 3.10 -7.14
C TYR A 75 5.79 1.80 -7.91
N ARG A 76 5.63 0.71 -7.17
CA ARG A 76 5.46 -0.63 -7.71
C ARG A 76 4.48 -1.40 -6.86
N VAL A 77 3.69 -2.22 -7.52
CA VAL A 77 3.00 -3.34 -6.85
C VAL A 77 3.79 -4.61 -7.07
N LYS A 78 3.93 -5.46 -6.05
CA LYS A 78 4.63 -6.74 -6.19
C LYS A 78 3.96 -7.62 -7.24
N THR A 79 4.74 -8.44 -7.93
CA THR A 79 4.20 -9.36 -8.94
C THR A 79 3.35 -10.45 -8.28
N ALA A 80 2.43 -11.03 -9.05
CA ALA A 80 1.55 -12.08 -8.55
C ALA A 80 2.36 -13.28 -8.03
N GLU A 81 3.42 -13.68 -8.74
CA GLU A 81 4.30 -14.80 -8.39
C GLU A 81 4.95 -14.58 -7.01
N ARG A 82 5.47 -13.37 -6.77
CA ARG A 82 6.06 -13.01 -5.47
C ARG A 82 5.05 -13.05 -4.35
N ILE A 83 3.79 -12.68 -4.62
CA ILE A 83 2.69 -12.73 -3.64
C ILE A 83 2.31 -14.19 -3.37
N PHE A 84 2.16 -15.01 -4.40
CA PHE A 84 1.90 -16.44 -4.28
C PHE A 84 2.99 -17.16 -3.46
N ASP A 85 4.26 -16.95 -3.79
CA ASP A 85 5.39 -17.52 -3.04
C ASP A 85 5.36 -17.12 -1.56
N LYS A 86 4.92 -15.89 -1.29
CA LYS A 86 4.83 -15.38 0.07
C LYS A 86 3.66 -16.01 0.82
N ILE A 87 2.48 -16.11 0.19
CA ILE A 87 1.31 -16.81 0.74
C ILE A 87 1.63 -18.27 1.02
N ASN A 88 2.21 -18.99 0.05
CA ASN A 88 2.57 -20.41 0.20
C ASN A 88 3.56 -20.64 1.35
N ARG A 89 4.59 -19.79 1.47
CA ARG A 89 5.53 -19.84 2.60
C ARG A 89 4.86 -19.59 3.95
N TYR A 90 3.79 -18.79 3.98
CA TYR A 90 3.04 -18.55 5.21
C TYR A 90 2.05 -19.66 5.53
N LEU A 91 1.33 -20.21 4.54
CA LEU A 91 0.46 -21.37 4.74
C LEU A 91 1.23 -22.60 5.23
N ALA A 92 2.48 -22.76 4.81
CA ALA A 92 3.36 -23.81 5.29
C ALA A 92 3.81 -23.64 6.76
N ARG A 93 3.68 -22.43 7.33
CA ARG A 93 3.99 -22.16 8.74
C ARG A 93 2.69 -22.26 9.54
N GLN A 94 2.63 -23.12 10.56
CA GLN A 94 1.43 -23.30 11.41
C GLN A 94 1.01 -22.05 12.22
N ASN A 95 1.71 -20.92 12.09
CA ASN A 95 1.38 -19.70 12.79
C ASN A 95 0.31 -18.90 12.06
N GLN A 96 -0.69 -18.46 12.82
CA GLN A 96 -1.73 -17.54 12.37
C GLN A 96 -1.08 -16.21 11.95
N TYR A 97 -0.99 -15.95 10.66
CA TYR A 97 -0.44 -14.69 10.15
C TYR A 97 -1.57 -13.74 9.70
N PRO A 98 -1.59 -12.48 10.16
CA PRO A 98 -2.62 -11.53 9.80
C PRO A 98 -2.46 -11.08 8.34
N VAL A 99 -3.59 -10.99 7.64
CA VAL A 99 -3.66 -10.65 6.21
C VAL A 99 -3.07 -9.25 5.94
N ASN A 100 -3.20 -8.34 6.90
CA ASN A 100 -2.66 -6.97 6.84
C ASN A 100 -1.17 -6.91 6.49
N ASN A 101 -0.37 -7.89 6.93
CA ASN A 101 1.06 -7.90 6.63
C ASN A 101 1.35 -8.24 5.16
N ILE A 102 0.48 -8.97 4.48
CA ILE A 102 0.59 -9.22 3.05
C ILE A 102 0.15 -7.98 2.29
N LEU A 103 -0.97 -7.36 2.70
CA LEU A 103 -1.50 -6.15 2.06
C LEU A 103 -0.48 -5.01 2.09
N ASN A 104 0.12 -4.75 3.25
CA ASN A 104 1.17 -3.74 3.41
C ASN A 104 2.43 -4.05 2.59
N ASP A 105 2.66 -5.30 2.23
CA ASP A 105 3.83 -5.72 1.47
C ASP A 105 3.58 -5.76 -0.05
N ILE A 106 2.34 -5.58 -0.50
CA ILE A 106 1.99 -5.51 -1.93
C ILE A 106 2.54 -4.20 -2.53
N PHE A 107 2.43 -3.10 -1.79
CA PHE A 107 2.82 -1.78 -2.27
C PHE A 107 4.24 -1.42 -1.87
N GLY A 108 4.99 -0.86 -2.81
CA GLY A 108 6.30 -0.26 -2.54
C GLY A 108 6.46 1.05 -3.28
N ALA A 109 6.89 2.08 -2.56
CA ALA A 109 7.19 3.39 -3.12
C ALA A 109 8.68 3.72 -3.03
N ARG A 110 9.16 4.55 -3.96
CA ARG A 110 10.51 5.09 -4.03
C ARG A 110 10.42 6.54 -4.49
N GLY A 111 10.80 7.48 -3.64
CA GLY A 111 11.01 8.87 -4.01
C GLY A 111 12.49 9.16 -4.20
N ILE A 112 12.86 9.87 -5.26
CA ILE A 112 14.17 10.52 -5.39
C ILE A 112 13.96 12.00 -5.09
N LEU A 113 14.66 12.48 -4.07
CA LEU A 113 14.49 13.81 -3.48
C LEU A 113 15.87 14.44 -3.23
N PRO A 114 15.98 15.78 -3.19
CA PRO A 114 17.20 16.46 -2.78
C PRO A 114 17.62 16.07 -1.36
N SER A 115 18.93 15.90 -1.14
CA SER A 115 19.49 15.45 0.15
C SER A 115 19.10 16.32 1.33
N GLU A 116 19.00 17.63 1.11
CA GLU A 116 18.57 18.63 2.09
C GLU A 116 17.14 18.39 2.62
N CYS A 117 16.26 17.81 1.81
CA CYS A 117 14.88 17.51 2.20
C CYS A 117 14.73 16.13 2.86
N ILE A 118 15.71 15.22 2.73
CA ILE A 118 15.58 13.84 3.21
C ILE A 118 15.40 13.79 4.73
N GLY A 119 16.18 14.58 5.48
CA GLY A 119 16.11 14.60 6.94
C GLY A 119 14.76 15.10 7.46
N GLU A 120 14.22 16.16 6.85
CA GLU A 120 12.92 16.73 7.21
C GLU A 120 11.78 15.77 6.87
N ILE A 121 11.85 15.14 5.70
CA ILE A 121 10.88 14.13 5.26
C ILE A 121 10.92 12.90 6.18
N PHE A 122 12.09 12.44 6.63
CA PHE A 122 12.19 11.35 7.60
C PHE A 122 11.53 11.70 8.94
N ASN A 123 11.74 12.92 9.43
CA ASN A 123 11.07 13.43 10.63
C ASN A 123 9.55 13.58 10.45
N ALA A 124 9.10 13.89 9.23
CA ALA A 124 7.69 13.89 8.88
C ALA A 124 7.10 12.47 8.81
N PHE A 125 7.80 11.50 8.22
CA PHE A 125 7.38 10.09 8.19
C PHE A 125 7.14 9.53 9.59
N GLY A 126 8.02 9.83 10.55
CA GLY A 126 7.83 9.42 11.94
C GLY A 126 6.59 10.02 12.61
N ARG A 127 6.08 11.16 12.12
CA ARG A 127 4.83 11.79 12.55
C ARG A 127 3.60 11.26 11.80
N ILE A 128 3.75 10.91 10.52
CA ILE A 128 2.67 10.42 9.65
C ILE A 128 2.32 8.94 9.90
N GLN A 129 3.24 8.15 10.49
CA GLN A 129 2.99 6.75 10.86
C GLN A 129 2.38 6.54 12.26
N ARG A 130 2.14 7.61 13.04
CA ARG A 130 1.41 7.55 14.32
C ARG A 130 -0.05 7.87 14.11
#